data_AF-A0A0M9DTZ7-F1
#
_entry.id   AF-A0A0M9DTZ7-F1
#
_cell.length_a   1.000
_cell.length_b   1.000
_cell.length_c   1.000
_cell.angle_alpha   90.00
_cell.angle_beta   90.00
_cell.angle_gamma   90.00
#
_symmetry.space_group_name_H-M   'P 1'
#
loop_
_entity.id
_entity.type
_entity.pdbx_description
1 polymer ?
#
loop_
_entity_poly.entity_id
_entity_poly.type
_entity_poly.pdbx_seq_one_letter_code
_entity_poly.pdbx_strand_id
1 'polypeptide(L)'
;MEDYHFMINWVWKWMPEVENPLIIEKIVVSCKRLTEIPKQIGLLKNLNIINFSGCRISSLPTEIEKLEQLKTLVLENNELRILPDTIGNLKKLSYLNVDRNQLKELPSEIGNLKELTFLRLDKNGLRKIPDGIMQLKKLVSLTLRYNQIDELPATIGNLKKLSYLDLMHNELKKLPSEIGNLKKLKVIWLSHNQRETLPPTIGNFGKLDSLYLSHNQIKTLPAEIGNLKKLTTLDIPYNQLKSLPSEIGALNQLKHLKMCYNQLEELPVEIGNVQKLNYLYLSYNKLKYIPATIGGLKKLIRLDISFNQLKTLPVEIGNLKNLTLDLNRNKLESLPEEALLNLYSVYIGKRATVKIWSKELKKSGKIIR
;
A
#
# COMPACT_ATOMS: atom_id res chain seq x y z
N MET A 1 13.99 -43.90 -11.15
CA MET A 1 12.81 -44.24 -11.99
C MET A 1 11.96 -45.14 -11.14
N GLU A 2 10.64 -45.02 -11.26
CA GLU A 2 9.59 -45.60 -10.38
C GLU A 2 9.17 -44.70 -9.20
N ASP A 3 7.86 -44.66 -8.96
CA ASP A 3 7.09 -43.89 -7.95
C ASP A 3 6.72 -42.42 -8.16
N TYR A 4 6.43 -42.00 -9.40
CA TYR A 4 5.84 -40.67 -9.66
C TYR A 4 4.47 -40.67 -10.38
N HIS A 5 3.87 -41.85 -10.59
CA HIS A 5 2.51 -42.02 -11.12
C HIS A 5 1.42 -42.13 -10.02
N PHE A 6 1.80 -42.12 -8.74
CA PHE A 6 0.89 -42.43 -7.63
C PHE A 6 0.17 -41.23 -6.99
N MET A 7 0.62 -39.98 -7.19
CA MET A 7 0.07 -38.82 -6.45
C MET A 7 -1.15 -38.14 -7.09
N ILE A 8 -1.40 -38.31 -8.39
CA ILE A 8 -2.59 -37.71 -9.05
C ILE A 8 -3.86 -38.51 -8.71
N ASN A 9 -3.68 -39.75 -8.28
CA ASN A 9 -4.74 -40.63 -7.81
C ASN A 9 -4.98 -40.57 -6.29
N TRP A 10 -4.18 -39.87 -5.50
CA TRP A 10 -4.12 -40.16 -4.06
C TRP A 10 -5.33 -39.69 -3.23
N VAL A 11 -5.92 -38.52 -3.54
CA VAL A 11 -7.13 -38.04 -2.82
C VAL A 11 -8.42 -38.64 -3.40
N TRP A 12 -8.46 -38.92 -4.70
CA TRP A 12 -9.71 -39.27 -5.39
C TRP A 12 -9.82 -40.73 -5.86
N LYS A 13 -8.72 -41.49 -5.95
CA LYS A 13 -8.74 -42.96 -6.15
C LYS A 13 -9.12 -43.70 -4.87
N TRP A 14 -9.02 -43.06 -3.70
CA TRP A 14 -9.51 -43.54 -2.39
C TRP A 14 -10.82 -42.87 -1.92
N MET A 15 -11.38 -41.88 -2.64
CA MET A 15 -12.69 -41.31 -2.28
C MET A 15 -13.92 -42.18 -2.54
N PRO A 16 -13.87 -43.29 -3.29
CA PRO A 16 -14.91 -44.32 -3.17
C PRO A 16 -14.92 -44.99 -1.77
N GLU A 17 -13.84 -44.88 -0.99
CA GLU A 17 -13.62 -45.58 0.30
C GLU A 17 -13.42 -44.64 1.50
N VAL A 18 -13.77 -43.35 1.40
CA VAL A 18 -13.91 -42.56 2.64
C VAL A 18 -15.19 -43.05 3.32
N GLU A 19 -15.06 -44.03 4.22
CA GLU A 19 -16.19 -44.62 4.97
C GLU A 19 -17.04 -43.56 5.68
N ASN A 20 -16.48 -42.36 5.94
CA ASN A 20 -17.23 -41.24 6.48
C ASN A 20 -16.74 -39.86 5.99
N PRO A 21 -17.23 -39.35 4.84
CA PRO A 21 -16.83 -38.05 4.28
C PRO A 21 -17.18 -36.85 5.16
N LEU A 22 -18.03 -37.06 6.18
CA LEU A 22 -18.44 -36.01 7.11
C LEU A 22 -17.37 -35.70 8.17
N ILE A 23 -16.32 -36.51 8.32
CA ILE A 23 -15.25 -36.21 9.31
C ILE A 23 -14.26 -35.18 8.76
N ILE A 24 -14.19 -35.00 7.44
CA ILE A 24 -13.19 -34.15 6.81
C ILE A 24 -13.59 -32.68 6.93
N GLU A 25 -12.89 -31.96 7.81
CA GLU A 25 -13.10 -30.53 8.02
C GLU A 25 -12.10 -29.65 7.25
N LYS A 26 -10.92 -30.16 6.91
CA LYS A 26 -9.86 -29.36 6.29
C LYS A 26 -9.14 -30.13 5.20
N ILE A 27 -8.95 -29.47 4.06
CA ILE A 27 -8.09 -29.93 2.98
C ILE A 27 -7.01 -28.88 2.72
N VAL A 28 -5.76 -29.30 2.73
CA VAL A 28 -4.61 -28.48 2.34
C VAL A 28 -3.74 -29.30 1.41
N VAL A 29 -3.72 -28.90 0.14
CA VAL A 29 -2.90 -29.50 -0.90
C VAL A 29 -2.19 -28.37 -1.63
N SER A 30 -0.87 -28.42 -1.67
CA SER A 30 -0.08 -27.53 -2.52
C SER A 30 0.74 -28.40 -3.47
N CYS A 31 0.36 -28.45 -4.75
CA CYS A 31 1.05 -29.31 -5.70
C CYS A 31 0.93 -28.83 -7.15
N LYS A 32 2.03 -28.78 -7.89
CA LYS A 32 2.06 -28.30 -9.28
C LYS A 32 1.34 -29.19 -10.33
N ARG A 33 0.62 -30.22 -9.90
CA ARG A 33 0.03 -31.23 -10.81
C ARG A 33 -1.50 -31.29 -10.78
N LEU A 34 -2.15 -30.78 -9.74
CA LEU A 34 -3.62 -30.78 -9.68
C LEU A 34 -4.17 -29.71 -10.63
N THR A 35 -4.87 -30.14 -11.69
CA THR A 35 -5.41 -29.26 -12.74
C THR A 35 -6.91 -28.99 -12.59
N GLU A 36 -7.61 -29.82 -11.83
CA GLU A 36 -9.05 -29.74 -11.61
C GLU A 36 -9.43 -30.18 -10.20
N ILE A 37 -10.52 -29.62 -9.67
CA ILE A 37 -11.16 -30.11 -8.45
C ILE A 37 -12.35 -30.95 -8.90
N PRO A 38 -12.44 -32.23 -8.54
CA PRO A 38 -13.54 -33.07 -8.98
C PRO A 38 -14.83 -32.77 -8.21
N LYS A 39 -15.95 -33.06 -8.86
CA LYS A 39 -17.31 -32.74 -8.41
C LYS A 39 -17.66 -33.34 -7.04
N GLN A 40 -17.03 -34.47 -6.71
CA GLN A 40 -17.19 -35.19 -5.45
C GLN A 40 -16.75 -34.36 -4.23
N ILE A 41 -16.05 -33.23 -4.41
CA ILE A 41 -15.80 -32.26 -3.33
C ILE A 41 -17.09 -31.86 -2.62
N GLY A 42 -18.21 -31.76 -3.35
CA GLY A 42 -19.51 -31.43 -2.78
C GLY A 42 -20.10 -32.47 -1.82
N LEU A 43 -19.48 -33.66 -1.67
CA LEU A 43 -19.86 -34.65 -0.67
C LEU A 43 -19.28 -34.34 0.72
N LEU A 44 -18.22 -33.53 0.79
CA LEU A 44 -17.50 -33.22 2.02
C LEU A 44 -18.15 -32.05 2.78
N LYS A 45 -19.40 -32.26 3.24
CA LYS A 45 -20.29 -31.20 3.77
C LYS A 45 -19.75 -30.46 5.01
N ASN A 46 -18.81 -31.06 5.75
CA ASN A 46 -18.24 -30.49 6.96
C ASN A 46 -16.93 -29.71 6.71
N LEU A 47 -16.49 -29.57 5.45
CA LEU A 47 -15.31 -28.77 5.12
C LEU A 47 -15.49 -27.31 5.57
N ASN A 48 -14.55 -26.88 6.40
CA ASN A 48 -14.41 -25.52 6.90
C ASN A 48 -13.25 -24.77 6.23
N ILE A 49 -12.20 -25.48 5.80
CA ILE A 49 -10.99 -24.90 5.20
C ILE A 49 -10.59 -25.71 3.96
N ILE A 50 -10.47 -25.02 2.84
CA ILE A 50 -9.83 -25.52 1.62
C ILE A 50 -8.63 -24.65 1.29
N ASN A 51 -7.49 -25.29 1.05
CA ASN A 51 -6.31 -24.66 0.46
C ASN A 51 -5.77 -25.52 -0.67
N PHE A 52 -5.89 -25.02 -1.90
CA PHE A 52 -5.31 -25.59 -3.12
C PHE A 52 -4.26 -24.67 -3.74
N SER A 53 -3.45 -24.01 -2.92
CA SER A 53 -2.46 -23.03 -3.41
C SER A 53 -1.31 -23.67 -4.19
N GLY A 54 -0.84 -23.02 -5.25
CA GLY A 54 0.28 -23.53 -6.04
C GLY A 54 -0.04 -24.77 -6.89
N CYS A 55 -1.32 -24.97 -7.18
CA CYS A 55 -1.80 -25.96 -8.12
C CYS A 55 -1.86 -25.40 -9.56
N ARG A 56 -2.47 -26.13 -10.49
CA ARG A 56 -2.73 -25.71 -11.87
C ARG A 56 -4.25 -25.68 -12.13
N ILE A 57 -5.03 -25.40 -11.09
CA ILE A 57 -6.49 -25.46 -11.17
C ILE A 57 -6.97 -24.34 -12.09
N SER A 58 -7.70 -24.73 -13.13
CA SER A 58 -8.20 -23.81 -14.17
C SER A 58 -9.64 -23.34 -13.93
N SER A 59 -10.42 -24.10 -13.15
CA SER A 59 -11.80 -23.78 -12.79
C SER A 59 -12.21 -24.40 -11.45
N LEU A 60 -13.25 -23.84 -10.83
CA LEU A 60 -13.95 -24.47 -9.71
C LEU A 60 -15.20 -25.20 -10.21
N PRO A 61 -15.50 -26.42 -9.72
CA PRO A 61 -16.74 -27.12 -10.04
C PRO A 61 -17.95 -26.43 -9.39
N THR A 62 -19.14 -26.55 -9.99
CA THR A 62 -20.37 -25.95 -9.45
C THR A 62 -20.74 -26.53 -8.09
N GLU A 63 -20.39 -27.80 -7.84
CA GLU A 63 -20.62 -28.53 -6.59
C GLU A 63 -19.94 -27.92 -5.36
N ILE A 64 -19.06 -26.92 -5.54
CA ILE A 64 -18.52 -26.13 -4.43
C ILE A 64 -19.64 -25.50 -3.57
N GLU A 65 -20.81 -25.21 -4.17
CA GLU A 65 -21.95 -24.64 -3.45
C GLU A 65 -22.47 -25.51 -2.29
N LYS A 66 -22.22 -26.81 -2.33
CA LYS A 66 -22.65 -27.77 -1.30
C LYS A 66 -21.83 -27.66 -0.02
N LEU A 67 -20.74 -26.90 -0.04
CA LEU A 67 -19.84 -26.71 1.10
C LEU A 67 -20.31 -25.59 2.03
N GLU A 68 -21.51 -25.75 2.61
CA GLU A 68 -22.17 -24.72 3.41
C GLU A 68 -21.40 -24.31 4.69
N GLN A 69 -20.48 -25.17 5.15
CA GLN A 69 -19.64 -24.93 6.32
C GLN A 69 -18.32 -24.20 6.00
N LEU A 70 -18.01 -23.96 4.72
CA LEU A 70 -16.72 -23.44 4.30
C LEU A 70 -16.52 -22.01 4.78
N LYS A 71 -15.45 -21.78 5.56
CA LYS A 71 -15.06 -20.49 6.13
C LYS A 71 -13.84 -19.89 5.44
N THR A 72 -12.97 -20.73 4.90
CA THR A 72 -11.71 -20.32 4.27
C THR A 72 -11.50 -21.07 2.97
N LEU A 73 -11.31 -20.32 1.88
CA LEU A 73 -10.98 -20.85 0.57
C LEU A 73 -9.73 -20.15 0.04
N VAL A 74 -8.65 -20.93 -0.13
CA VAL A 74 -7.36 -20.46 -0.63
C VAL A 74 -7.05 -21.17 -1.94
N LEU A 75 -6.95 -20.38 -3.01
CA LEU A 75 -6.70 -20.81 -4.39
C LEU A 75 -5.57 -19.99 -5.01
N GLU A 76 -4.69 -19.42 -4.19
CA GLU A 76 -3.56 -18.60 -4.66
C GLU A 76 -2.64 -19.39 -5.60
N ASN A 77 -2.10 -18.73 -6.62
CA ASN A 77 -1.11 -19.29 -7.54
C ASN A 77 -1.67 -20.52 -8.28
N ASN A 78 -2.74 -20.29 -9.03
CA ASN A 78 -3.43 -21.25 -9.89
C ASN A 78 -3.67 -20.63 -11.29
N GLU A 79 -4.49 -21.27 -12.11
CA GLU A 79 -4.78 -20.87 -13.49
C GLU A 79 -6.26 -20.48 -13.67
N LEU A 80 -6.95 -20.07 -12.58
CA LEU A 80 -8.37 -19.75 -12.61
C LEU A 80 -8.64 -18.57 -13.54
N ARG A 81 -9.53 -18.76 -14.51
CA ARG A 81 -9.99 -17.70 -15.44
C ARG A 81 -11.29 -17.05 -15.02
N ILE A 82 -12.11 -17.79 -14.28
CA ILE A 82 -13.42 -17.37 -13.76
C ILE A 82 -13.66 -18.00 -12.39
N LEU A 83 -14.47 -17.34 -11.56
CA LEU A 83 -15.13 -17.97 -10.41
C LEU A 83 -16.59 -18.23 -10.80
N PRO A 84 -17.14 -19.44 -10.57
CA PRO A 84 -18.53 -19.71 -10.88
C PRO A 84 -19.47 -18.89 -9.99
N ASP A 85 -20.63 -18.51 -10.50
CA ASP A 85 -21.66 -17.75 -9.75
C ASP A 85 -22.09 -18.47 -8.46
N THR A 86 -22.02 -19.81 -8.47
CA THR A 86 -22.28 -20.68 -7.32
C THR A 86 -21.36 -20.41 -6.12
N ILE A 87 -20.24 -19.69 -6.31
CA ILE A 87 -19.41 -19.22 -5.19
C ILE A 87 -20.23 -18.42 -4.18
N GLY A 88 -21.25 -17.67 -4.64
CA GLY A 88 -22.12 -16.87 -3.79
C GLY A 88 -22.97 -17.68 -2.81
N ASN A 89 -23.03 -19.01 -2.94
CA ASN A 89 -23.75 -19.91 -2.04
C ASN A 89 -22.96 -20.27 -0.77
N LEU A 90 -21.66 -19.96 -0.70
CA LEU A 90 -20.80 -20.20 0.46
C LEU A 90 -21.05 -19.18 1.59
N LYS A 91 -22.24 -19.20 2.21
CA LYS A 91 -22.71 -18.14 3.12
C LYS A 91 -21.83 -17.92 4.35
N LYS A 92 -21.06 -18.92 4.78
CA LYS A 92 -20.13 -18.85 5.92
C LYS A 92 -18.71 -18.42 5.55
N LEU A 93 -18.43 -18.20 4.26
CA LEU A 93 -17.09 -17.88 3.80
C LEU A 93 -16.65 -16.52 4.35
N SER A 94 -15.57 -16.53 5.11
CA SER A 94 -15.01 -15.37 5.80
C SER A 94 -13.68 -14.90 5.19
N TYR A 95 -12.97 -15.81 4.53
CA TYR A 95 -11.68 -15.57 3.89
C TYR A 95 -11.65 -16.21 2.50
N LEU A 96 -11.43 -15.39 1.48
CA LEU A 96 -11.23 -15.84 0.10
C LEU A 96 -9.91 -15.26 -0.44
N ASN A 97 -9.00 -16.15 -0.84
CA ASN A 97 -7.76 -15.80 -1.50
C ASN A 97 -7.69 -16.46 -2.87
N VAL A 98 -7.69 -15.65 -3.93
CA VAL A 98 -7.54 -16.06 -5.33
C VAL A 98 -6.41 -15.27 -6.00
N ASP A 99 -5.41 -14.85 -5.21
CA ASP A 99 -4.22 -14.15 -5.70
C ASP A 99 -3.50 -14.97 -6.79
N ARG A 100 -2.80 -14.32 -7.70
CA ARG A 100 -1.97 -14.97 -8.74
C ARG A 100 -2.76 -15.99 -9.56
N ASN A 101 -3.85 -15.53 -10.17
CA ASN A 101 -4.68 -16.28 -11.10
C ASN A 101 -4.82 -15.49 -12.42
N GLN A 102 -5.74 -15.90 -13.29
CA GLN A 102 -6.00 -15.28 -14.60
C GLN A 102 -7.41 -14.68 -14.66
N LEU A 103 -7.99 -14.29 -13.52
CA LEU A 103 -9.35 -13.77 -13.43
C LEU A 103 -9.44 -12.43 -14.17
N LYS A 104 -10.33 -12.33 -15.16
CA LYS A 104 -10.62 -11.07 -15.88
C LYS A 104 -11.80 -10.30 -15.27
N GLU A 105 -12.69 -11.02 -14.60
CA GLU A 105 -13.85 -10.51 -13.92
C GLU A 105 -14.19 -11.38 -12.70
N LEU A 106 -15.17 -10.93 -11.93
CA LEU A 106 -15.73 -11.66 -10.80
C LEU A 106 -17.25 -11.71 -10.96
N PRO A 107 -17.90 -12.82 -10.58
CA PRO A 107 -19.35 -12.94 -10.63
C PRO A 107 -20.01 -11.95 -9.66
N SER A 108 -21.20 -11.45 -10.01
CA SER A 108 -21.94 -10.48 -9.18
C SER A 108 -22.33 -11.08 -7.81
N GLU A 109 -22.52 -12.39 -7.81
CA GLU A 109 -22.89 -13.28 -6.71
C GLU A 109 -21.82 -13.30 -5.61
N ILE A 110 -20.59 -12.82 -5.88
CA ILE A 110 -19.60 -12.58 -4.83
C ILE A 110 -20.18 -11.71 -3.71
N GLY A 111 -21.12 -10.80 -4.04
CA GLY A 111 -21.81 -9.97 -3.07
C GLY A 111 -22.69 -10.73 -2.08
N ASN A 112 -23.01 -12.00 -2.35
CA ASN A 112 -23.79 -12.85 -1.46
C ASN A 112 -22.98 -13.44 -0.29
N LEU A 113 -21.66 -13.30 -0.30
CA LEU A 113 -20.77 -13.76 0.76
C LEU A 113 -20.80 -12.82 1.98
N LYS A 114 -21.94 -12.74 2.67
CA LYS A 114 -22.18 -11.71 3.71
C LYS A 114 -21.24 -11.79 4.92
N GLU A 115 -20.60 -12.94 5.15
CA GLU A 115 -19.59 -13.16 6.20
C GLU A 115 -18.16 -12.80 5.78
N LEU A 116 -17.92 -12.42 4.52
CA LEU A 116 -16.58 -12.19 4.01
C LEU A 116 -15.91 -10.99 4.70
N THR A 117 -14.73 -11.23 5.25
CA THR A 117 -13.91 -10.24 5.98
C THR A 117 -12.60 -9.94 5.26
N PHE A 118 -12.03 -10.93 4.56
CA PHE A 118 -10.81 -10.80 3.77
C PHE A 118 -11.06 -11.31 2.35
N LEU A 119 -10.79 -10.44 1.37
CA LEU A 119 -10.83 -10.78 -0.05
C LEU A 119 -9.50 -10.38 -0.68
N ARG A 120 -8.78 -11.37 -1.20
CA ARG A 120 -7.49 -11.18 -1.87
C ARG A 120 -7.58 -11.57 -3.34
N LEU A 121 -7.27 -10.62 -4.21
CA LEU A 121 -7.40 -10.67 -5.67
C LEU A 121 -6.13 -10.13 -6.37
N ASP A 122 -5.00 -10.10 -5.67
CA ASP A 122 -3.73 -9.58 -6.18
C ASP A 122 -3.26 -10.41 -7.40
N LYS A 123 -2.61 -9.77 -8.38
CA LYS A 123 -2.02 -10.43 -9.55
C LYS A 123 -3.04 -11.25 -10.35
N ASN A 124 -4.07 -10.56 -10.83
CA ASN A 124 -5.07 -11.08 -11.77
C ASN A 124 -5.16 -10.14 -13.00
N GLY A 125 -6.16 -10.33 -13.85
CA GLY A 125 -6.43 -9.48 -15.02
C GLY A 125 -7.70 -8.65 -14.87
N LEU A 126 -8.11 -8.30 -13.64
CA LEU A 126 -9.37 -7.61 -13.39
C LEU A 126 -9.34 -6.20 -13.98
N ARG A 127 -10.36 -5.85 -14.78
CA ARG A 127 -10.52 -4.48 -15.31
C ARG A 127 -11.47 -3.62 -14.49
N LYS A 128 -12.40 -4.24 -13.77
CA LYS A 128 -13.38 -3.56 -12.91
C LYS A 128 -13.58 -4.34 -11.62
N ILE A 129 -14.06 -3.63 -10.60
CA ILE A 129 -14.56 -4.24 -9.37
C ILE A 129 -16.08 -4.36 -9.51
N PRO A 130 -16.69 -5.57 -9.46
CA PRO A 130 -18.14 -5.69 -9.56
C PRO A 130 -18.84 -5.03 -8.36
N ASP A 131 -20.03 -4.48 -8.60
CA ASP A 131 -20.86 -3.87 -7.56
C ASP A 131 -21.23 -4.86 -6.43
N GLY A 132 -21.22 -6.16 -6.71
CA GLY A 132 -21.40 -7.23 -5.72
C GLY A 132 -20.45 -7.07 -4.52
N ILE A 133 -19.17 -6.72 -4.74
CA ILE A 133 -18.20 -6.51 -3.65
C ILE A 133 -18.66 -5.40 -2.70
N MET A 134 -19.38 -4.39 -3.19
CA MET A 134 -19.86 -3.25 -2.40
C MET A 134 -20.99 -3.61 -1.42
N GLN A 135 -21.53 -4.82 -1.55
CA GLN A 135 -22.49 -5.39 -0.63
C GLN A 135 -21.85 -6.09 0.58
N LEU A 136 -20.53 -6.30 0.57
CA LEU A 136 -19.79 -7.03 1.61
C LEU A 136 -19.56 -6.17 2.87
N LYS A 137 -20.63 -5.95 3.66
CA LYS A 137 -20.61 -5.03 4.82
C LYS A 137 -19.66 -5.46 5.95
N LYS A 138 -19.22 -6.73 5.95
CA LYS A 138 -18.23 -7.27 6.91
C LYS A 138 -16.78 -7.13 6.44
N LEU A 139 -16.54 -6.72 5.19
CA LEU A 139 -15.20 -6.68 4.61
C LEU A 139 -14.28 -5.71 5.37
N VAL A 140 -13.15 -6.23 5.83
CA VAL A 140 -12.12 -5.53 6.60
C VAL A 140 -10.88 -5.27 5.75
N SER A 141 -10.56 -6.18 4.83
CA SER A 141 -9.41 -6.09 3.94
C SER A 141 -9.79 -6.47 2.52
N LEU A 142 -9.43 -5.62 1.57
CA LEU A 142 -9.56 -5.85 0.13
C LEU A 142 -8.21 -5.58 -0.54
N THR A 143 -7.65 -6.58 -1.21
CA THR A 143 -6.40 -6.43 -1.95
C THR A 143 -6.61 -6.78 -3.42
N LEU A 144 -6.19 -5.88 -4.30
CA LEU A 144 -6.41 -5.90 -5.75
C LEU A 144 -5.13 -5.49 -6.49
N ARG A 145 -3.96 -5.75 -5.91
CA ARG A 145 -2.67 -5.32 -6.47
C ARG A 145 -2.41 -5.94 -7.83
N TYR A 146 -1.68 -5.28 -8.71
CA TYR A 146 -1.30 -5.86 -10.01
C TYR A 146 -2.51 -6.39 -10.80
N ASN A 147 -3.49 -5.51 -11.03
CA ASN A 147 -4.63 -5.74 -11.91
C ASN A 147 -4.67 -4.64 -12.98
N GLN A 148 -5.74 -4.57 -13.77
CA GLN A 148 -5.94 -3.60 -14.85
C GLN A 148 -7.13 -2.67 -14.54
N ILE A 149 -7.36 -2.37 -13.25
CA ILE A 149 -8.52 -1.59 -12.81
C ILE A 149 -8.30 -0.12 -13.15
N ASP A 150 -9.18 0.47 -13.95
CA ASP A 150 -9.09 1.86 -14.42
C ASP A 150 -10.02 2.82 -13.66
N GLU A 151 -11.09 2.29 -13.06
CA GLU A 151 -12.05 3.01 -12.23
C GLU A 151 -12.39 2.30 -10.91
N LEU A 152 -12.68 3.12 -9.90
CA LEU A 152 -13.22 2.65 -8.63
C LEU A 152 -14.68 3.14 -8.53
N PRO A 153 -15.67 2.26 -8.31
CA PRO A 153 -17.06 2.67 -8.31
C PRO A 153 -17.37 3.53 -7.08
N ALA A 154 -18.26 4.52 -7.22
CA ALA A 154 -18.69 5.39 -6.12
C ALA A 154 -19.26 4.59 -4.93
N THR A 155 -19.85 3.43 -5.22
CA THR A 155 -20.36 2.47 -4.24
C THR A 155 -19.28 1.91 -3.31
N ILE A 156 -17.98 2.11 -3.56
CA ILE A 156 -16.88 1.78 -2.63
C ILE A 156 -17.10 2.36 -1.22
N GLY A 157 -17.72 3.54 -1.13
CA GLY A 157 -18.04 4.19 0.13
C GLY A 157 -18.96 3.37 1.05
N ASN A 158 -19.57 2.29 0.54
CA ASN A 158 -20.43 1.39 1.28
C ASN A 158 -19.70 0.40 2.20
N LEU A 159 -18.38 0.20 2.01
CA LEU A 159 -17.58 -0.74 2.79
C LEU A 159 -17.16 -0.14 4.14
N LYS A 160 -18.14 0.13 5.02
CA LYS A 160 -17.93 0.88 6.28
C LYS A 160 -16.98 0.20 7.29
N LYS A 161 -16.71 -1.10 7.14
CA LYS A 161 -15.75 -1.86 7.96
C LYS A 161 -14.34 -1.93 7.38
N LEU A 162 -14.15 -1.50 6.14
CA LEU A 162 -12.87 -1.60 5.47
C LEU A 162 -11.79 -0.82 6.22
N SER A 163 -10.70 -1.51 6.50
CA SER A 163 -9.56 -0.98 7.26
C SER A 163 -8.26 -1.00 6.44
N TYR A 164 -8.18 -1.90 5.47
CA TYR A 164 -7.06 -2.06 4.56
C TYR A 164 -7.58 -2.15 3.12
N LEU A 165 -7.09 -1.27 2.25
CA LEU A 165 -7.40 -1.27 0.82
C LEU A 165 -6.10 -1.17 0.03
N ASP A 166 -5.88 -2.13 -0.86
CA ASP A 166 -4.68 -2.16 -1.69
C ASP A 166 -5.03 -2.22 -3.18
N LEU A 167 -4.70 -1.14 -3.87
CA LEU A 167 -4.95 -0.92 -5.30
C LEU A 167 -3.63 -0.60 -6.02
N MET A 168 -2.48 -0.98 -5.44
CA MET A 168 -1.17 -0.74 -6.04
C MET A 168 -1.06 -1.44 -7.41
N HIS A 169 -0.34 -0.84 -8.36
CA HIS A 169 -0.16 -1.41 -9.71
C HIS A 169 -1.50 -1.69 -10.40
N ASN A 170 -2.24 -0.62 -10.66
CA ASN A 170 -3.47 -0.61 -11.46
C ASN A 170 -3.43 0.58 -12.43
N GLU A 171 -4.53 0.85 -13.12
CA GLU A 171 -4.66 1.89 -14.14
C GLU A 171 -5.54 3.07 -13.67
N LEU A 172 -5.73 3.20 -12.35
CA LEU A 172 -6.67 4.16 -11.78
C LEU A 172 -6.23 5.60 -12.05
N LYS A 173 -7.09 6.36 -12.75
CA LYS A 173 -6.85 7.79 -13.07
C LYS A 173 -7.39 8.74 -12.00
N LYS A 174 -8.49 8.37 -11.35
CA LYS A 174 -9.18 9.17 -10.32
C LYS A 174 -9.65 8.30 -9.16
N LEU A 175 -10.05 8.95 -8.07
CA LEU A 175 -10.82 8.32 -6.99
C LEU A 175 -12.20 8.98 -6.94
N PRO A 176 -13.29 8.20 -6.74
CA PRO A 176 -14.60 8.76 -6.46
C PRO A 176 -14.58 9.51 -5.12
N SER A 177 -15.41 10.55 -4.99
CA SER A 177 -15.52 11.35 -3.76
C SER A 177 -15.94 10.51 -2.55
N GLU A 178 -16.72 9.47 -2.81
CA GLU A 178 -17.30 8.53 -1.86
C GLU A 178 -16.23 7.68 -1.17
N ILE A 179 -14.99 7.66 -1.66
CA ILE A 179 -13.88 7.04 -0.95
C ILE A 179 -13.75 7.59 0.48
N GLY A 180 -14.02 8.88 0.67
CA GLY A 180 -13.98 9.53 1.99
C GLY A 180 -15.01 8.98 3.00
N ASN A 181 -15.94 8.13 2.56
CA ASN A 181 -16.89 7.45 3.42
C ASN A 181 -16.31 6.24 4.16
N LEU A 182 -15.08 5.80 3.83
CA LEU A 182 -14.39 4.69 4.49
C LEU A 182 -13.78 5.13 5.83
N LYS A 183 -14.62 5.49 6.80
CA LYS A 183 -14.21 6.08 8.10
C LYS A 183 -13.34 5.17 8.98
N LYS A 184 -13.28 3.86 8.68
CA LYS A 184 -12.44 2.89 9.40
C LYS A 184 -11.12 2.57 8.70
N LEU A 185 -10.88 3.14 7.51
CA LEU A 185 -9.68 2.89 6.74
C LEU A 185 -8.45 3.36 7.52
N LYS A 186 -7.47 2.46 7.68
CA LYS A 186 -6.20 2.71 8.36
C LYS A 186 -5.05 2.79 7.37
N VAL A 187 -5.08 1.92 6.34
CA VAL A 187 -4.01 1.85 5.34
C VAL A 187 -4.64 1.82 3.96
N ILE A 188 -4.11 2.66 3.07
CA ILE A 188 -4.47 2.65 1.66
C ILE A 188 -3.22 2.70 0.79
N TRP A 189 -3.13 1.75 -0.14
CA TRP A 189 -2.05 1.67 -1.12
C TRP A 189 -2.60 2.00 -2.51
N LEU A 190 -2.07 3.07 -3.10
CA LEU A 190 -2.48 3.61 -4.40
C LEU A 190 -1.28 3.83 -5.32
N SER A 191 -0.12 3.30 -4.94
CA SER A 191 1.12 3.47 -5.68
C SER A 191 1.06 2.81 -7.06
N HIS A 192 1.90 3.26 -8.00
CA HIS A 192 1.94 2.74 -9.38
C HIS A 192 0.56 2.75 -10.04
N ASN A 193 -0.03 3.93 -10.15
CA ASN A 193 -1.27 4.18 -10.88
C ASN A 193 -1.09 5.42 -11.79
N GLN A 194 -2.16 5.89 -12.42
CA GLN A 194 -2.12 7.01 -13.38
C GLN A 194 -2.79 8.27 -12.80
N ARG A 195 -2.74 8.46 -11.48
CA ARG A 195 -3.52 9.52 -10.81
C ARG A 195 -2.91 10.89 -10.99
N GLU A 196 -3.72 11.87 -11.35
CA GLU A 196 -3.33 13.28 -11.42
C GLU A 196 -3.73 14.09 -10.17
N THR A 197 -4.82 13.71 -9.51
CA THR A 197 -5.37 14.43 -8.36
C THR A 197 -5.92 13.48 -7.29
N LEU A 198 -6.08 14.00 -6.07
CA LEU A 198 -6.83 13.38 -4.99
C LEU A 198 -8.12 14.17 -4.75
N PRO A 199 -9.26 13.52 -4.49
CA PRO A 199 -10.47 14.24 -4.12
C PRO A 199 -10.28 14.88 -2.73
N PRO A 200 -10.86 16.08 -2.48
CA PRO A 200 -10.86 16.71 -1.15
C PRO A 200 -11.36 15.80 -0.03
N THR A 201 -12.27 14.89 -0.36
CA THR A 201 -12.81 13.89 0.57
C THR A 201 -11.76 12.88 1.07
N ILE A 202 -10.52 12.89 0.57
CA ILE A 202 -9.42 12.15 1.19
C ILE A 202 -9.24 12.55 2.65
N GLY A 203 -9.47 13.83 3.00
CA GLY A 203 -9.39 14.33 4.37
C GLY A 203 -10.45 13.76 5.32
N ASN A 204 -11.45 13.05 4.79
CA ASN A 204 -12.54 12.49 5.56
C ASN A 204 -12.20 11.16 6.26
N PHE A 205 -11.00 10.60 6.03
CA PHE A 205 -10.56 9.38 6.70
C PHE A 205 -10.16 9.62 8.16
N GLY A 206 -11.11 9.44 9.09
CA GLY A 206 -10.87 9.69 10.52
C GLY A 206 -9.92 8.71 11.23
N LYS A 207 -9.48 7.64 10.56
CA LYS A 207 -8.59 6.61 11.13
C LYS A 207 -7.35 6.31 10.29
N LEU A 208 -7.10 7.06 9.20
CA LEU A 208 -5.98 6.77 8.32
C LEU A 208 -4.66 6.99 9.04
N ASP A 209 -3.83 5.95 9.00
CA ASP A 209 -2.50 5.91 9.57
C ASP A 209 -1.44 6.01 8.46
N SER A 210 -1.65 5.32 7.34
CA SER A 210 -0.67 5.25 6.26
C SER A 210 -1.31 5.45 4.87
N LEU A 211 -0.75 6.38 4.10
CA LEU A 211 -1.16 6.73 2.73
C LEU A 211 0.02 6.59 1.77
N TYR A 212 -0.08 5.63 0.84
CA TYR A 212 0.95 5.35 -0.17
C TYR A 212 0.47 5.73 -1.56
N LEU A 213 1.19 6.65 -2.21
CA LEU A 213 0.88 7.32 -3.47
C LEU A 213 2.07 7.36 -4.44
N SER A 214 3.16 6.67 -4.13
CA SER A 214 4.36 6.62 -4.96
C SER A 214 4.08 6.25 -6.43
N HIS A 215 4.86 6.77 -7.37
CA HIS A 215 4.72 6.48 -8.81
C HIS A 215 3.30 6.75 -9.33
N ASN A 216 2.88 8.01 -9.23
CA ASN A 216 1.67 8.53 -9.86
C ASN A 216 2.02 9.82 -10.64
N GLN A 217 1.01 10.58 -11.06
CA GLN A 217 1.16 11.84 -11.79
C GLN A 217 0.60 13.02 -10.99
N ILE A 218 0.62 12.93 -9.65
CA ILE A 218 -0.05 13.88 -8.76
C ILE A 218 0.67 15.23 -8.82
N LYS A 219 -0.08 16.28 -9.17
CA LYS A 219 0.44 17.66 -9.33
C LYS A 219 0.29 18.50 -8.05
N THR A 220 -0.78 18.26 -7.30
CA THR A 220 -1.09 18.98 -6.05
C THR A 220 -1.72 18.04 -5.02
N LEU A 221 -1.57 18.38 -3.74
CA LEU A 221 -2.35 17.80 -2.65
C LEU A 221 -3.49 18.75 -2.29
N PRO A 222 -4.71 18.24 -2.00
CA PRO A 222 -5.80 19.07 -1.49
C PRO A 222 -5.49 19.56 -0.06
N ALA A 223 -5.99 20.74 0.31
CA ALA A 223 -5.83 21.31 1.66
C ALA A 223 -6.36 20.37 2.75
N GLU A 224 -7.41 19.62 2.43
CA GLU A 224 -8.04 18.63 3.30
C GLU A 224 -7.10 17.49 3.70
N ILE A 225 -5.92 17.34 3.08
CA ILE A 225 -4.89 16.43 3.58
C ILE A 225 -4.57 16.71 5.06
N GLY A 226 -4.62 17.98 5.48
CA GLY A 226 -4.41 18.39 6.87
C GLY A 226 -5.46 17.86 7.86
N ASN A 227 -6.59 17.33 7.38
CA ASN A 227 -7.62 16.73 8.23
C ASN A 227 -7.27 15.30 8.67
N LEU A 228 -6.23 14.69 8.11
CA LEU A 228 -5.79 13.34 8.45
C LEU A 228 -5.01 13.30 9.79
N LYS A 229 -5.71 13.61 10.89
CA LYS A 229 -5.11 13.81 12.23
C LYS A 229 -4.42 12.57 12.83
N LYS A 230 -4.61 11.39 12.25
CA LYS A 230 -3.96 10.14 12.69
C LYS A 230 -2.84 9.66 11.75
N LEU A 231 -2.59 10.38 10.66
CA LEU A 231 -1.61 9.97 9.66
C LEU A 231 -0.21 9.96 10.26
N THR A 232 0.46 8.82 10.20
CA THR A 232 1.85 8.65 10.63
C THR A 232 2.80 8.54 9.43
N THR A 233 2.31 8.07 8.28
CA THR A 233 3.09 7.91 7.05
C THR A 233 2.38 8.51 5.84
N LEU A 234 3.07 9.43 5.16
CA LEU A 234 2.71 9.93 3.84
C LEU A 234 3.86 9.64 2.86
N ASP A 235 3.61 8.75 1.91
CA ASP A 235 4.60 8.28 0.94
C ASP A 235 4.14 8.66 -0.48
N ILE A 236 4.73 9.70 -1.07
CA ILE A 236 4.39 10.24 -2.39
C ILE A 236 5.61 10.50 -3.31
N PRO A 237 6.68 9.67 -3.31
CA PRO A 237 7.79 9.85 -4.23
C PRO A 237 7.39 9.55 -5.67
N TYR A 238 8.19 10.01 -6.64
CA TYR A 238 7.93 9.82 -8.08
C TYR A 238 6.54 10.34 -8.48
N ASN A 239 6.31 11.63 -8.23
CA ASN A 239 5.11 12.36 -8.62
C ASN A 239 5.50 13.71 -9.26
N GLN A 240 4.55 14.61 -9.47
CA GLN A 240 4.74 15.89 -10.14
C GLN A 240 4.43 17.08 -9.22
N LEU A 241 4.54 16.90 -7.90
CA LEU A 241 4.21 17.94 -6.92
C LEU A 241 5.13 19.16 -7.10
N LYS A 242 4.53 20.35 -7.25
CA LYS A 242 5.27 21.63 -7.33
C LYS A 242 5.35 22.37 -6.00
N SER A 243 4.34 22.18 -5.15
CA SER A 243 4.24 22.77 -3.81
C SER A 243 3.47 21.83 -2.88
N LEU A 244 3.46 22.18 -1.60
CA LEU A 244 2.61 21.56 -0.57
C LEU A 244 1.62 22.59 -0.03
N PRO A 245 0.39 22.19 0.32
CA PRO A 245 -0.54 23.05 1.04
C PRO A 245 0.00 23.35 2.45
N SER A 246 -0.31 24.54 2.99
CA SER A 246 0.10 24.93 4.36
C SER A 246 -0.52 24.01 5.41
N GLU A 247 -1.67 23.42 5.11
CA GLU A 247 -2.37 22.44 5.94
C GLU A 247 -1.55 21.17 6.21
N ILE A 248 -0.44 20.92 5.49
CA ILE A 248 0.52 19.86 5.84
C ILE A 248 1.02 20.00 7.27
N GLY A 249 1.14 21.23 7.77
CA GLY A 249 1.54 21.52 9.14
C GLY A 249 0.55 21.05 10.21
N ALA A 250 -0.68 20.69 9.81
CA ALA A 250 -1.72 20.22 10.72
C ALA A 250 -1.65 18.69 10.99
N LEU A 251 -0.71 17.98 10.34
CA LEU A 251 -0.48 16.54 10.47
C LEU A 251 0.35 16.20 11.72
N ASN A 252 -0.18 16.51 12.90
CA ASN A 252 0.55 16.44 14.18
C ASN A 252 0.98 15.03 14.64
N GLN A 253 0.57 13.97 13.92
CA GLN A 253 0.99 12.58 14.18
C GLN A 253 2.01 12.04 13.17
N LEU A 254 2.34 12.82 12.14
CA LEU A 254 3.18 12.37 11.03
C LEU A 254 4.61 12.11 11.52
N LYS A 255 5.12 10.95 11.17
CA LYS A 255 6.48 10.47 11.50
C LYS A 255 7.35 10.32 10.27
N HIS A 256 6.74 9.93 9.15
CA HIS A 256 7.42 9.70 7.88
C HIS A 256 6.75 10.50 6.77
N LEU A 257 7.51 11.41 6.16
CA LEU A 257 7.10 12.17 4.98
C LEU A 257 8.12 11.92 3.87
N LYS A 258 7.71 11.18 2.84
CA LYS A 258 8.56 10.85 1.69
C LYS A 258 8.02 11.50 0.42
N MET A 259 8.83 12.35 -0.20
CA MET A 259 8.46 13.14 -1.38
C MET A 259 9.62 13.22 -2.38
N CYS A 260 10.51 12.22 -2.37
CA CYS A 260 11.62 12.13 -3.32
C CYS A 260 11.13 12.14 -4.78
N TYR A 261 11.93 12.63 -5.72
CA TYR A 261 11.56 12.63 -7.15
C TYR A 261 10.22 13.33 -7.41
N ASN A 262 10.12 14.59 -6.98
CA ASN A 262 9.01 15.49 -7.28
C ASN A 262 9.56 16.78 -7.92
N GLN A 263 8.76 17.82 -8.00
CA GLN A 263 9.13 19.12 -8.58
C GLN A 263 9.02 20.26 -7.56
N LEU A 264 9.14 19.96 -6.27
CA LEU A 264 8.94 20.94 -5.20
C LEU A 264 9.97 22.06 -5.31
N GLU A 265 9.50 23.31 -5.42
CA GLU A 265 10.37 24.49 -5.47
C GLU A 265 10.62 25.11 -4.09
N GLU A 266 9.66 24.92 -3.18
CA GLU A 266 9.70 25.38 -1.80
C GLU A 266 8.90 24.47 -0.87
N LEU A 267 9.08 24.68 0.43
CA LEU A 267 8.27 24.07 1.48
C LEU A 267 7.49 25.18 2.19
N PRO A 268 6.21 24.95 2.57
CA PRO A 268 5.47 25.89 3.39
C PRO A 268 6.12 26.02 4.78
N VAL A 269 6.06 27.22 5.38
CA VAL A 269 6.65 27.47 6.70
C VAL A 269 6.00 26.60 7.78
N GLU A 270 4.75 26.21 7.58
CA GLU A 270 3.96 25.32 8.45
C GLU A 270 4.55 23.92 8.56
N ILE A 271 5.50 23.51 7.69
CA ILE A 271 6.21 22.24 7.86
C ILE A 271 6.86 22.14 9.25
N GLY A 272 7.28 23.26 9.85
CA GLY A 272 7.83 23.31 11.20
C GLY A 272 6.85 22.91 12.31
N ASN A 273 5.54 22.86 12.02
CA ASN A 273 4.51 22.46 12.97
C ASN A 273 4.40 20.92 13.11
N VAL A 274 5.01 20.15 12.22
CA VAL A 274 4.94 18.68 12.20
C VAL A 274 5.91 18.07 13.23
N GLN A 275 5.75 18.42 14.51
CA GLN A 275 6.73 18.17 15.58
C GLN A 275 7.05 16.69 15.88
N LYS A 276 6.23 15.75 15.37
CA LYS A 276 6.48 14.31 15.51
C LYS A 276 7.28 13.69 14.37
N LEU A 277 7.68 14.50 13.37
CA LEU A 277 8.37 14.00 12.20
C LEU A 277 9.75 13.45 12.55
N ASN A 278 10.00 12.20 12.16
CA ASN A 278 11.28 11.52 12.35
C ASN A 278 12.09 11.49 11.05
N TYR A 279 11.42 11.32 9.92
CA TYR A 279 12.06 11.16 8.61
C TYR A 279 11.40 12.04 7.57
N LEU A 280 12.18 12.93 6.97
CA LEU A 280 11.78 13.80 5.88
C LEU A 280 12.70 13.55 4.67
N TYR A 281 12.14 12.95 3.62
CA TYR A 281 12.87 12.66 2.39
C TYR A 281 12.36 13.51 1.24
N LEU A 282 13.24 14.38 0.73
CA LEU A 282 12.99 15.42 -0.27
C LEU A 282 14.01 15.35 -1.41
N SER A 283 14.78 14.27 -1.51
CA SER A 283 15.81 14.12 -2.53
C SER A 283 15.24 14.23 -3.94
N TYR A 284 16.00 14.76 -4.90
CA TYR A 284 15.53 14.93 -6.29
C TYR A 284 14.27 15.80 -6.39
N ASN A 285 14.39 17.04 -5.92
CA ASN A 285 13.38 18.09 -6.08
C ASN A 285 14.04 19.36 -6.66
N LYS A 286 13.35 20.50 -6.63
CA LYS A 286 13.83 21.79 -7.14
C LYS A 286 13.97 22.83 -6.02
N LEU A 287 14.12 22.39 -4.76
CA LEU A 287 14.13 23.27 -3.60
C LEU A 287 15.28 24.27 -3.70
N LYS A 288 14.98 25.55 -3.57
CA LYS A 288 15.96 26.65 -3.58
C LYS A 288 16.40 27.07 -2.17
N TYR A 289 15.52 26.88 -1.19
CA TYR A 289 15.75 27.15 0.21
C TYR A 289 14.96 26.17 1.09
N ILE A 290 15.30 26.14 2.38
CA ILE A 290 14.54 25.44 3.42
C ILE A 290 14.08 26.52 4.42
N PRO A 291 12.81 26.55 4.85
CA PRO A 291 12.32 27.56 5.79
C PRO A 291 12.99 27.40 7.17
N ALA A 292 13.25 28.52 7.86
CA ALA A 292 13.83 28.54 9.20
C ALA A 292 13.03 27.71 10.23
N THR A 293 11.71 27.60 10.02
CA THR A 293 10.81 26.79 10.84
C THR A 293 11.16 25.30 10.87
N ILE A 294 12.02 24.81 9.96
CA ILE A 294 12.58 23.45 10.03
C ILE A 294 13.24 23.15 11.39
N GLY A 295 13.81 24.17 12.05
CA GLY A 295 14.41 24.04 13.39
C GLY A 295 13.41 23.69 14.50
N GLY A 296 12.11 23.74 14.23
CA GLY A 296 11.03 23.28 15.11
C GLY A 296 10.86 21.76 15.15
N LEU A 297 11.41 21.02 14.17
CA LEU A 297 11.25 19.57 14.04
C LEU A 297 12.17 18.78 14.98
N LYS A 298 12.07 19.00 16.29
CA LYS A 298 13.02 18.47 17.30
C LYS A 298 13.18 16.93 17.32
N LYS A 299 12.24 16.18 16.75
CA LYS A 299 12.28 14.71 16.63
C LYS A 299 12.90 14.20 15.32
N LEU A 300 13.31 15.09 14.43
CA LEU A 300 13.83 14.73 13.12
C LEU A 300 15.18 14.02 13.26
N ILE A 301 15.24 12.79 12.75
CA ILE A 301 16.40 11.92 12.76
C ILE A 301 17.12 11.98 11.42
N ARG A 302 16.36 12.00 10.32
CA ARG A 302 16.90 12.06 8.95
C ARG A 302 16.20 13.13 8.14
N LEU A 303 17.01 14.01 7.56
CA LEU A 303 16.59 14.94 6.51
C LEU A 303 17.43 14.66 5.27
N ASP A 304 16.79 14.16 4.22
CA ASP A 304 17.43 14.00 2.93
C ASP A 304 16.93 15.07 1.97
N ILE A 305 17.78 16.06 1.69
CA ILE A 305 17.54 17.14 0.73
C ILE A 305 18.58 17.12 -0.38
N SER A 306 19.14 15.95 -0.66
CA SER A 306 20.10 15.75 -1.75
C SER A 306 19.46 16.00 -3.12
N PHE A 307 20.26 16.28 -4.14
CA PHE A 307 19.78 16.53 -5.51
C PHE A 307 18.70 17.63 -5.56
N ASN A 308 18.99 18.78 -4.97
CA ASN A 308 18.15 19.98 -4.99
C ASN A 308 18.95 21.18 -5.53
N GLN A 309 18.42 22.40 -5.39
CA GLN A 309 19.04 23.62 -5.89
C GLN A 309 19.41 24.59 -4.76
N LEU A 310 19.63 24.06 -3.55
CA LEU A 310 19.92 24.87 -2.36
C LEU A 310 21.24 25.62 -2.51
N LYS A 311 21.22 26.91 -2.19
CA LYS A 311 22.42 27.76 -2.10
C LYS A 311 22.99 27.85 -0.69
N THR A 312 22.12 27.76 0.32
CA THR A 312 22.48 27.83 1.75
C THR A 312 21.43 27.12 2.60
N LEU A 313 21.61 27.12 3.92
CA LEU A 313 20.67 26.59 4.91
C LEU A 313 20.38 27.65 5.99
N PRO A 314 19.18 27.63 6.60
CA PRO A 314 18.90 28.44 7.78
C PRO A 314 19.74 28.01 8.98
N VAL A 315 20.14 28.96 9.83
CA VAL A 315 20.93 28.70 11.06
C VAL A 315 20.15 27.81 12.05
N GLU A 316 18.82 27.87 12.00
CA GLU A 316 17.90 27.10 12.82
C GLU A 316 18.01 25.59 12.60
N ILE A 317 18.65 25.13 11.51
CA ILE A 317 18.94 23.70 11.31
C ILE A 317 19.75 23.14 12.48
N GLY A 318 20.62 23.95 13.10
CA GLY A 318 21.46 23.57 14.23
C GLY A 318 20.68 23.24 15.50
N ASN A 319 19.38 23.55 15.54
CA ASN A 319 18.50 23.13 16.62
C ASN A 319 18.21 21.62 16.62
N LEU A 320 18.51 20.92 15.52
CA LEU A 320 18.16 19.52 15.29
C LEU A 320 19.33 18.60 15.67
N LYS A 321 19.63 18.50 16.97
CA LYS A 321 20.85 17.86 17.49
C LYS A 321 21.04 16.39 17.07
N ASN A 322 19.95 15.65 16.88
CA ASN A 322 19.97 14.24 16.49
C ASN A 322 19.93 14.03 14.96
N LEU A 323 20.05 15.10 14.18
CA LEU A 323 19.83 15.06 12.75
C LEU A 323 21.03 14.47 12.00
N THR A 324 20.72 13.49 11.17
CA THR A 324 21.52 13.04 10.04
C THR A 324 21.03 13.77 8.80
N LEU A 325 21.84 14.67 8.26
CA LEU A 325 21.48 15.56 7.15
C LEU A 325 22.19 15.15 5.86
N ASP A 326 21.45 15.02 4.75
CA ASP A 326 22.02 14.78 3.42
C ASP A 326 21.85 15.99 2.50
N LEU A 327 22.97 16.58 2.10
CA LEU A 327 23.06 17.77 1.24
C LEU A 327 23.67 17.45 -0.12
N ASN A 328 23.92 16.18 -0.43
CA ASN A 328 24.60 15.77 -1.65
C ASN A 328 23.99 16.43 -2.89
N ARG A 329 24.84 16.89 -3.81
CA ARG A 329 24.42 17.45 -5.12
C ARG A 329 23.42 18.62 -5.02
N ASN A 330 23.71 19.59 -4.17
CA ASN A 330 23.08 20.92 -4.18
C ASN A 330 23.99 21.97 -4.84
N LYS A 331 23.53 23.22 -4.93
CA LYS A 331 24.27 24.38 -5.47
C LYS A 331 24.83 25.27 -4.35
N LEU A 332 25.36 24.64 -3.29
CA LEU A 332 25.73 25.34 -2.06
C LEU A 332 26.88 26.33 -2.30
N GLU A 333 26.64 27.58 -1.90
CA GLU A 333 27.59 28.70 -1.96
C GLU A 333 28.13 29.01 -0.55
N SER A 334 27.28 28.89 0.47
CA SER A 334 27.63 29.08 1.90
C SER A 334 26.87 28.09 2.80
N LEU A 335 27.38 27.87 4.01
CA LEU A 335 26.74 27.03 5.03
C LEU A 335 26.88 27.66 6.42
N PRO A 336 25.87 27.54 7.30
CA PRO A 336 25.97 27.99 8.69
C PRO A 336 26.81 27.00 9.52
N GLU A 337 28.13 27.18 9.54
CA GLU A 337 29.06 26.19 10.11
C GLU A 337 28.79 25.85 11.58
N GLU A 338 28.54 26.87 12.42
CA GLU A 338 28.21 26.67 13.84
C GLU A 338 26.93 25.84 14.03
N ALA A 339 25.94 26.04 13.17
CA ALA A 339 24.72 25.25 13.20
C ALA A 339 24.98 23.80 12.82
N LEU A 340 25.84 23.55 11.81
CA LEU A 340 26.18 22.19 11.37
C LEU A 340 26.98 21.42 12.43
N LEU A 341 27.80 22.10 13.24
CA LEU A 341 28.51 21.50 14.37
C LEU A 341 27.56 20.93 15.44
N ASN A 342 26.31 21.40 15.51
CA ASN A 342 25.33 20.88 16.45
C ASN A 342 24.63 19.59 15.98
N LEU A 343 24.76 19.21 14.71
CA LEU A 343 24.08 18.05 14.14
C LEU A 343 24.78 16.74 14.48
N TYR A 344 24.11 15.61 14.26
CA TYR A 344 24.70 14.29 14.46
C TYR A 344 25.66 13.94 13.32
N SER A 345 25.21 14.04 12.07
CA SER A 345 26.06 13.85 10.89
C SER A 345 25.56 14.64 9.68
N VAL A 346 26.48 15.00 8.79
CA VAL A 346 26.18 15.75 7.57
C VAL A 346 26.91 15.13 6.39
N TYR A 347 26.15 14.71 5.38
CA TYR A 347 26.66 14.17 4.12
C TYR A 347 26.74 15.28 3.08
N ILE A 348 27.94 15.53 2.56
CA ILE A 348 28.21 16.53 1.53
C ILE A 348 29.12 15.93 0.47
N GLY A 349 28.62 15.84 -0.75
CA GLY A 349 29.30 15.06 -1.78
C GLY A 349 30.61 15.69 -2.22
N LYS A 350 31.53 14.85 -2.73
CA LYS A 350 32.87 15.22 -3.21
C LYS A 350 32.96 16.44 -4.16
N ARG A 351 31.87 16.87 -4.79
CA ARG A 351 31.80 18.03 -5.70
C ARG A 351 31.25 19.32 -5.08
N ALA A 352 30.96 19.35 -3.77
CA ALA A 352 30.55 20.60 -3.12
C ALA A 352 31.72 21.61 -3.18
N THR A 353 31.64 22.57 -4.09
CA THR A 353 32.65 23.63 -4.33
C THR A 353 32.64 24.72 -3.26
N VAL A 354 32.15 24.43 -2.05
CA VAL A 354 32.16 25.37 -0.94
C VAL A 354 33.63 25.57 -0.55
N LYS A 355 34.22 26.65 -1.07
CA LYS A 355 35.66 26.94 -1.01
C LYS A 355 36.19 27.27 0.38
N ILE A 356 35.32 27.36 1.40
CA ILE A 356 35.73 27.73 2.75
C ILE A 356 34.92 26.86 3.70
N TRP A 357 35.61 25.92 4.36
CA TRP A 357 35.12 25.22 5.53
C TRP A 357 36.13 25.52 6.61
N SER A 358 35.71 25.98 7.79
CA SER A 358 36.62 26.13 8.92
C SER A 358 37.38 24.82 9.18
N LYS A 359 38.59 24.96 9.73
CA LYS A 359 39.37 23.81 10.20
C LYS A 359 38.60 23.01 11.25
N GLU A 360 37.75 23.67 12.04
CA GLU A 360 36.93 23.05 13.09
C GLU A 360 35.88 22.10 12.52
N LEU A 361 35.13 22.54 11.50
CA LEU A 361 34.12 21.70 10.86
C LEU A 361 34.75 20.46 10.21
N LYS A 362 35.94 20.61 9.59
CA LYS A 362 36.71 19.49 9.03
C LYS A 362 37.22 18.51 10.10
N LYS A 363 37.62 19.00 11.28
CA LYS A 363 38.14 18.18 12.39
C LYS A 363 37.04 17.47 13.19
N SER A 364 35.80 17.96 13.13
CA SER A 364 34.68 17.43 13.93
C SER A 364 34.32 15.96 13.65
N GLY A 365 34.73 15.40 12.50
CA GLY A 365 34.34 14.05 12.07
C GLY A 365 32.87 13.90 11.67
N LYS A 366 32.05 14.94 11.85
CA LYS A 366 30.61 14.95 11.54
C LYS A 366 30.30 15.02 10.04
N ILE A 367 31.31 15.42 9.26
CA ILE A 367 31.20 15.65 7.82
C ILE A 367 31.67 14.42 7.07
N ILE A 368 30.77 13.81 6.31
CA ILE A 368 31.03 12.60 5.52
C ILE A 368 31.03 13.00 4.04
N ARG A 369 32.15 12.72 3.34
CA ARG A 369 32.46 13.17 1.96
C ARG A 369 32.27 12.11 0.88
#